data_AF-A0A6A8PY62-F1
#
_entry.id   AF-A0A6A8PY62-F1
#
_cell.length_a   1.000
_cell.length_b   1.000
_cell.length_c   1.000
_cell.angle_alpha   90.00
_cell.angle_beta   90.00
_cell.angle_gamma   90.00
#
_symmetry.space_group_name_H-M   'P 1'
#
loop_
_entity.id
_entity.type
_entity.pdbx_description
1 polymer ?
#
loop_
_entity_poly.entity_id
_entity_poly.type
_entity_poly.pdbx_seq_one_letter_code
_entity_poly.pdbx_strand_id
1 'polypeptide(L)'
;MTKKIRLLTAIAMPLAVLPLIASSCKKEKEDSQQNSGYQKRVLKDSLTKNRVLTWLTDIYISEFYKNEIDSYAKNFKDKDKIEYIVSNFSNSALTKDLYELFKYYATNRVASDPQFFWNLKSLFINAKIDTADYNPAAFSIPNEKEFKFIFKHSNQIAANIRLELQKMLLAKLYLLKNRPELKKIANDSNGLDKAQVALHNKMSKKDAPINEKELYEALNFADDSLYLMKYLVENPIIENWEFNDKRDMNLRWPKSYINSIEGFNKLASYNPSTKPEYGHNEAAKNPEQLINSGLSEGEVLKSLLAYKGIVKNSNTSGDLGGNLDSIKKDLSSVYGFVDPYSKKVYSQESFLLAKILAQEINHPKAKATETLQSKVSKGELKSFDYKDYEFEGLTKDSKDNYQYTKTITLDKKQYTLRFSQKGSISFDGNFLTIPMNLTVDGLGKRNFYEFNAKLEYNKSTKKFDSINQDVAYNLKQNPQKINVTKDNSITAQYVVKISPLYLTKKVKDYNGKEVTKQVLTFDETPWATKEKQEIIANNIVTANFESLYKTAVKYINELGFKLNVSETNKSVYDILKVEGLV
;
A
#
# COMPACT_ATOMS: atom_id res chain seq x y z
N MET A 1 -24.95 -6.79 21.86
CA MET A 1 -24.70 -6.48 23.29
C MET A 1 -24.01 -5.12 23.34
N THR A 2 -24.71 -4.05 23.73
CA THR A 2 -24.16 -2.69 23.79
C THR A 2 -23.28 -2.56 25.03
N LYS A 3 -21.97 -2.35 24.87
CA LYS A 3 -21.06 -2.12 26.01
C LYS A 3 -21.03 -0.63 26.32
N LYS A 4 -21.68 -0.23 27.41
CA LYS A 4 -21.57 1.15 27.94
C LYS A 4 -20.22 1.30 28.64
N ILE A 5 -19.36 2.18 28.14
CA ILE A 5 -18.09 2.50 28.79
C ILE A 5 -18.35 3.56 29.86
N ARG A 6 -17.99 3.24 31.12
CA ARG A 6 -18.08 4.15 32.28
C ARG A 6 -16.71 4.73 32.61
N LEU A 7 -16.44 5.98 32.21
CA LEU A 7 -15.27 6.78 32.64
C LEU A 7 -15.50 7.26 34.09
N LEU A 8 -15.33 6.40 35.10
CA LEU A 8 -15.40 6.84 36.49
C LEU A 8 -14.05 7.37 36.99
N THR A 9 -14.12 8.48 37.72
CA THR A 9 -13.04 9.34 38.22
C THR A 9 -12.13 8.65 39.24
N ALA A 10 -11.21 7.81 38.79
CA ALA A 10 -10.06 7.41 39.61
C ALA A 10 -8.77 8.17 39.22
N ILE A 11 -8.87 9.41 38.73
CA ILE A 11 -7.72 10.29 38.43
C ILE A 11 -7.52 11.29 39.59
N ALA A 12 -7.54 10.79 40.82
CA ALA A 12 -7.08 11.52 41.99
C ALA A 12 -5.89 10.79 42.62
N MET A 13 -4.83 10.58 41.84
CA MET A 13 -3.50 10.49 42.44
C MET A 13 -2.92 11.90 42.44
N PRO A 14 -2.48 12.44 43.59
CA PRO A 14 -1.79 13.72 43.62
C PRO A 14 -0.56 13.60 42.72
N LEU A 15 -0.45 14.50 41.75
CA LEU A 15 0.80 14.67 41.02
C LEU A 15 1.87 14.97 42.08
N ALA A 16 2.76 14.01 42.31
CA ALA A 16 3.98 14.26 43.06
C ALA A 16 4.62 15.49 42.43
N VAL A 17 4.89 16.48 43.28
CA VAL A 17 5.48 17.76 42.88
C VAL A 17 6.80 17.46 42.15
N LEU A 18 6.82 17.68 40.83
CA LEU A 18 8.06 17.68 40.05
C LEU A 18 8.91 18.85 40.54
N PRO A 19 10.15 18.63 41.00
CA PRO A 19 11.08 19.72 41.23
C PRO A 19 11.63 20.15 39.85
N LEU A 20 11.24 21.34 39.39
CA LEU A 20 11.92 22.01 38.28
C LEU A 20 12.99 22.91 38.87
N ILE A 21 14.27 22.60 38.65
CA ILE A 21 15.32 23.61 38.77
C ILE A 21 15.26 24.42 37.49
N ALA A 22 14.74 25.64 37.59
CA ALA A 22 14.76 26.60 36.50
C ALA A 22 16.22 27.00 36.22
N SER A 23 16.73 26.71 35.02
CA SER A 23 17.87 27.42 34.48
C SER A 23 17.41 28.83 34.12
N SER A 24 17.71 29.80 34.99
CA SER A 24 17.43 31.21 34.76
C SER A 24 18.38 31.77 33.69
N CYS A 25 17.97 31.76 32.43
CA CYS A 25 18.44 32.76 31.48
C CYS A 25 17.41 33.89 31.47
N LYS A 26 17.67 34.95 32.23
CA LYS A 26 16.91 36.21 32.11
C LYS A 26 17.22 36.81 30.75
N LYS A 27 16.20 36.96 29.90
CA LYS A 27 16.07 38.14 29.04
C LYS A 27 14.69 38.75 29.25
N GLU A 28 14.70 40.05 29.44
CA GLU A 28 13.55 40.87 29.76
C GLU A 28 12.65 41.10 28.54
N LYS A 29 11.35 41.14 28.85
CA LYS A 29 10.25 41.88 28.23
C LYS A 29 10.03 41.68 26.73
N GLU A 30 9.03 40.85 26.43
CA GLU A 30 7.87 41.24 25.64
C GLU A 30 6.71 40.25 25.91
N ASP A 31 5.48 40.72 25.74
CA ASP A 31 4.21 40.12 26.16
C ASP A 31 4.05 38.61 25.87
N SER A 32 4.19 37.77 26.89
CA SER A 32 3.32 36.59 27.12
C SER A 32 3.67 35.90 28.44
N GLN A 33 2.64 35.38 29.11
CA GLN A 33 2.67 34.73 30.42
C GLN A 33 3.43 33.39 30.45
N GLN A 34 4.75 33.39 30.24
CA GLN A 34 5.59 32.20 30.43
C GLN A 34 6.30 32.23 31.79
N ASN A 35 5.55 32.02 32.88
CA ASN A 35 6.12 31.80 34.22
C ASN A 35 6.09 30.31 34.59
N SER A 36 6.81 29.92 35.66
CA SER A 36 6.87 28.53 36.13
C SER A 36 5.50 27.94 36.49
N GLY A 37 4.56 28.79 36.94
CA GLY A 37 3.17 28.41 37.19
C GLY A 37 2.41 28.01 35.92
N TYR A 38 2.60 28.76 34.83
CA TYR A 38 2.03 28.45 33.52
C TYR A 38 2.59 27.13 32.95
N GLN A 39 3.91 26.93 32.99
CA GLN A 39 4.55 25.69 32.55
C GLN A 39 4.06 24.46 33.35
N LYS A 40 3.93 24.60 34.68
CA LYS A 40 3.39 23.54 35.55
C LYS A 40 1.94 23.18 35.21
N ARG A 41 1.11 24.18 34.89
CA ARG A 41 -0.28 23.96 34.48
C ARG A 41 -0.35 23.24 33.13
N VAL A 42 0.40 23.69 32.14
CA VAL A 42 0.45 23.07 30.79
C VAL A 42 0.90 21.60 30.87
N LEU A 43 1.94 21.30 31.65
CA LEU A 43 2.40 19.92 31.88
C LEU A 43 1.34 19.06 32.57
N LYS A 44 0.66 19.60 33.59
CA LYS A 44 -0.42 18.91 34.29
C LYS A 44 -1.61 18.61 33.37
N ASP A 45 -1.99 19.56 32.52
CA ASP A 45 -3.10 19.41 31.58
C ASP A 45 -2.75 18.36 30.51
N SER A 46 -1.53 18.39 29.97
CA SER A 46 -1.02 17.36 29.04
C SER A 46 -0.98 15.96 29.66
N LEU A 47 -0.45 15.81 30.88
CA LEU A 47 -0.42 14.52 31.57
C LEU A 47 -1.83 14.00 31.89
N THR A 48 -2.75 14.89 32.25
CA THR A 48 -4.15 14.52 32.52
C THR A 48 -4.84 14.02 31.25
N LYS A 49 -4.69 14.77 30.15
CA LYS A 49 -5.18 14.35 28.81
C LYS A 49 -4.60 12.99 28.42
N ASN A 50 -3.28 12.82 28.53
CA ASN A 50 -2.59 11.58 28.20
C ASN A 50 -3.13 10.39 29.00
N ARG A 51 -3.37 10.55 30.31
CA ARG A 51 -3.96 9.50 31.16
C ARG A 51 -5.37 9.11 30.74
N VAL A 52 -6.22 10.09 30.43
CA VAL A 52 -7.59 9.84 29.96
C VAL A 52 -7.57 9.04 28.67
N LEU A 53 -6.73 9.44 27.72
CA LEU A 53 -6.63 8.77 26.42
C LEU A 53 -6.03 7.37 26.55
N THR A 54 -4.96 7.19 27.35
CA THR A 54 -4.37 5.87 27.61
C THR A 54 -5.39 4.92 28.21
N TRP A 55 -6.20 5.37 29.18
CA TRP A 55 -7.24 4.54 29.79
C TRP A 55 -8.31 4.15 28.77
N LEU A 56 -8.71 5.06 27.88
CA LEU A 56 -9.67 4.77 26.82
C LEU A 56 -9.11 3.73 25.83
N THR A 57 -7.87 3.92 25.38
CA THR A 57 -7.21 2.98 24.47
C THR A 57 -6.97 1.62 25.12
N ASP A 58 -6.63 1.59 26.42
CA ASP A 58 -6.47 0.36 27.19
C ASP A 58 -7.75 -0.48 27.22
N ILE A 59 -8.94 0.15 27.33
CA ILE A 59 -10.23 -0.56 27.29
C ILE A 59 -10.43 -1.25 25.95
N TYR A 60 -10.20 -0.54 24.85
CA TYR A 60 -10.37 -1.10 23.51
C TYR A 60 -9.36 -2.24 23.26
N ILE A 61 -8.09 -2.01 23.55
CA ILE A 61 -7.03 -3.01 23.38
C ILE A 61 -7.31 -4.23 24.27
N SER A 62 -7.79 -4.04 25.49
CA SER A 62 -8.10 -5.15 26.39
C SER A 62 -9.21 -6.05 25.86
N GLU A 63 -10.16 -5.50 25.12
CA GLU A 63 -11.16 -6.31 24.44
C GLU A 63 -10.57 -7.05 23.24
N PHE A 64 -9.81 -6.35 22.40
CA PHE A 64 -9.30 -6.91 21.14
C PHE A 64 -8.14 -7.90 21.33
N TYR A 65 -7.53 -7.89 22.51
CA TYR A 65 -6.51 -8.85 22.95
C TYR A 65 -6.98 -9.64 24.19
N LYS A 66 -8.29 -9.82 24.37
CA LYS A 66 -8.85 -10.48 25.56
C LYS A 66 -8.24 -11.87 25.79
N ASN A 67 -8.03 -12.66 24.74
CA ASN A 67 -7.46 -13.99 24.90
C ASN A 67 -6.02 -13.92 25.46
N GLU A 68 -5.19 -12.99 24.99
CA GLU A 68 -3.84 -12.79 25.53
C GLU A 68 -3.88 -12.34 26.99
N ILE A 69 -4.82 -11.47 27.35
CA ILE A 69 -5.02 -11.03 28.73
C ILE A 69 -5.43 -12.20 29.63
N ASP A 70 -6.33 -13.04 29.16
CA ASP A 70 -6.78 -14.23 29.91
C ASP A 70 -5.67 -15.30 30.01
N SER A 71 -4.74 -15.35 29.07
CA SER A 71 -3.59 -16.27 29.10
C SER A 71 -2.45 -15.79 29.98
N TYR A 72 -2.06 -14.51 29.88
CA TYR A 72 -0.84 -13.99 30.51
C TYR A 72 -1.10 -13.18 31.78
N ALA A 73 -2.27 -12.54 31.91
CA ALA A 73 -2.55 -11.55 32.96
C ALA A 73 -3.88 -11.81 33.70
N LYS A 74 -4.43 -13.03 33.64
CA LYS A 74 -5.70 -13.38 34.31
C LYS A 74 -5.65 -13.15 35.81
N ASN A 75 -4.58 -13.65 36.45
CA ASN A 75 -4.37 -13.58 37.89
C ASN A 75 -3.57 -12.33 38.34
N PHE A 76 -3.17 -11.49 37.38
CA PHE A 76 -2.45 -10.27 37.68
C PHE A 76 -3.42 -9.27 38.35
N LYS A 77 -3.06 -8.85 39.56
CA LYS A 77 -3.94 -8.05 40.44
C LYS A 77 -3.90 -6.56 40.13
N ASP A 78 -2.84 -6.08 39.47
CA ASP A 78 -2.78 -4.66 39.12
C ASP A 78 -3.68 -4.34 37.94
N LYS A 79 -4.08 -3.08 37.85
CA LYS A 79 -5.05 -2.60 36.86
C LYS A 79 -4.48 -2.57 35.44
N ASP A 80 -3.15 -2.50 35.28
CA ASP A 80 -2.51 -2.29 33.98
C ASP A 80 -2.00 -3.60 33.37
N LYS A 81 -2.94 -4.41 32.88
CA LYS A 81 -2.63 -5.71 32.27
C LYS A 81 -1.87 -5.57 30.95
N ILE A 82 -2.05 -4.46 30.24
CA ILE A 82 -1.36 -4.21 28.96
C ILE A 82 0.12 -3.96 29.19
N GLU A 83 0.48 -3.06 30.12
CA GLU A 83 1.88 -2.83 30.49
C GLU A 83 2.53 -4.12 30.98
N TYR A 84 1.86 -4.86 31.88
CA TYR A 84 2.38 -6.12 32.39
C TYR A 84 2.71 -7.12 31.28
N ILE A 85 1.82 -7.27 30.29
CA ILE A 85 2.06 -8.18 29.16
C ILE A 85 3.28 -7.73 28.34
N VAL A 86 3.33 -6.44 27.99
CA VAL A 86 4.40 -5.88 27.14
C VAL A 86 5.76 -5.97 27.83
N SER A 87 5.82 -5.64 29.11
CA SER A 87 7.06 -5.66 29.89
C SER A 87 7.60 -7.07 30.10
N ASN A 88 6.74 -8.08 30.26
CA ASN A 88 7.16 -9.42 30.72
C ASN A 88 7.14 -10.51 29.63
N PHE A 89 6.37 -10.36 28.54
CA PHE A 89 6.16 -11.43 27.56
C PHE A 89 6.45 -11.00 26.13
N SER A 90 7.70 -11.19 25.67
CA SER A 90 8.12 -10.88 24.30
C SER A 90 7.37 -11.67 23.22
N ASN A 91 6.93 -12.88 23.55
CA ASN A 91 6.29 -13.77 22.58
C ASN A 91 4.79 -13.51 22.38
N SER A 92 4.18 -12.68 23.23
CA SER A 92 2.76 -12.33 23.12
C SER A 92 2.48 -11.60 21.81
N ALA A 93 1.29 -11.80 21.24
CA ALA A 93 0.91 -11.12 20.01
C ALA A 93 0.85 -9.60 20.23
N LEU A 94 0.37 -9.16 21.39
CA LEU A 94 0.28 -7.75 21.77
C LEU A 94 1.66 -7.09 21.80
N THR A 95 2.66 -7.73 22.43
CA THR A 95 4.02 -7.21 22.51
C THR A 95 4.66 -7.13 21.13
N LYS A 96 4.48 -8.15 20.29
CA LYS A 96 4.99 -8.17 18.91
C LYS A 96 4.37 -7.07 18.06
N ASP A 97 3.05 -6.90 18.13
CA ASP A 97 2.34 -5.87 17.37
C ASP A 97 2.80 -4.45 17.77
N LEU A 98 2.95 -4.19 19.08
CA LEU A 98 3.40 -2.89 19.58
C LEU A 98 4.87 -2.62 19.30
N TYR A 99 5.73 -3.64 19.42
CA TYR A 99 7.15 -3.49 19.10
C TYR A 99 7.38 -3.29 17.60
N GLU A 100 6.59 -3.95 16.75
CA GLU A 100 6.64 -3.72 15.31
C GLU A 100 6.28 -2.27 14.99
N LEU A 101 5.15 -1.77 15.50
CA LEU A 101 4.75 -0.37 15.34
C LEU A 101 5.79 0.60 15.91
N PHE A 102 6.42 0.24 17.03
CA PHE A 102 7.49 1.03 17.62
C PHE A 102 8.69 1.17 16.68
N LYS A 103 9.09 0.14 15.94
CA LYS A 103 10.19 0.26 14.96
C LYS A 103 9.87 1.32 13.88
N TYR A 104 8.66 1.31 13.31
CA TYR A 104 8.24 2.32 12.33
C TYR A 104 8.20 3.73 12.94
N TYR A 105 7.62 3.86 14.13
CA TYR A 105 7.58 5.12 14.88
C TYR A 105 9.00 5.63 15.17
N ALA A 106 9.89 4.76 15.64
CA ALA A 106 11.25 5.09 16.01
C ALA A 106 12.08 5.49 14.79
N THR A 107 11.94 4.79 13.66
CA THR A 107 12.56 5.15 12.39
C THR A 107 12.19 6.60 11.99
N ASN A 108 10.91 6.94 12.02
CA ASN A 108 10.45 8.28 11.65
C ASN A 108 10.91 9.36 12.65
N ARG A 109 10.97 9.03 13.95
CA ARG A 109 11.48 9.93 14.99
C ARG A 109 12.97 10.18 14.83
N VAL A 110 13.79 9.15 14.64
CA VAL A 110 15.25 9.30 14.46
C VAL A 110 15.57 10.05 13.16
N ALA A 111 14.77 9.88 12.10
CA ALA A 111 14.95 10.63 10.86
C ALA A 111 14.70 12.14 11.02
N SER A 112 13.83 12.55 11.96
CA SER A 112 13.49 13.96 12.20
C SER A 112 14.29 14.59 13.34
N ASP A 113 14.55 13.82 14.40
CA ASP A 113 15.38 14.18 15.55
C ASP A 113 16.25 12.96 15.93
N PRO A 114 17.52 12.91 15.46
CA PRO A 114 18.37 11.74 15.67
C PRO A 114 18.73 11.46 17.14
N GLN A 115 18.53 12.42 18.04
CA GLN A 115 18.79 12.25 19.48
C GLN A 115 17.51 12.10 20.30
N PHE A 116 16.34 12.01 19.66
CA PHE A 116 15.04 11.96 20.32
C PHE A 116 14.99 11.00 21.51
N PHE A 117 15.37 9.73 21.31
CA PHE A 117 15.33 8.71 22.35
C PHE A 117 16.40 8.90 23.42
N TRP A 118 17.59 9.38 23.04
CA TRP A 118 18.63 9.72 24.01
C TRP A 118 18.17 10.84 24.96
N ASN A 119 17.48 11.85 24.42
CA ASN A 119 16.92 12.97 25.18
C ASN A 119 15.80 12.56 26.15
N LEU A 120 15.14 11.42 25.95
CA LEU A 120 14.12 10.91 26.89
C LEU A 120 14.72 10.59 28.26
N LYS A 121 16.01 10.25 28.34
CA LYS A 121 16.67 9.90 29.61
C LYS A 121 16.56 11.03 30.63
N SER A 122 16.76 12.28 30.20
CA SER A 122 16.60 13.46 31.08
C SER A 122 15.16 13.61 31.56
N LEU A 123 14.16 13.38 30.68
CA LEU A 123 12.75 13.44 31.06
C LEU A 123 12.37 12.38 32.09
N PHE A 124 12.91 11.16 31.96
CA PHE A 124 12.70 10.09 32.92
C PHE A 124 13.35 10.37 34.27
N ILE A 125 14.59 10.89 34.29
CA ILE A 125 15.27 11.32 35.53
C ILE A 125 14.45 12.40 36.24
N ASN A 126 13.97 13.41 35.51
CA ASN A 126 13.14 14.48 36.07
C ASN A 126 11.81 13.96 36.62
N ALA A 127 11.26 12.88 36.03
CA ALA A 127 10.09 12.17 36.54
C ALA A 127 10.41 11.19 37.69
N LYS A 128 11.65 11.16 38.19
CA LYS A 128 12.13 10.26 39.26
C LYS A 128 12.05 8.77 38.90
N ILE A 129 12.24 8.45 37.63
CA ILE A 129 12.34 7.07 37.15
C ILE A 129 13.83 6.67 37.14
N ASP A 130 14.14 5.48 37.62
CA ASP A 130 15.49 4.92 37.52
C ASP A 130 15.82 4.61 36.05
N THR A 131 16.93 5.16 35.56
CA THR A 131 17.37 5.04 34.16
C THR A 131 18.66 4.22 34.01
N ALA A 132 19.08 3.49 35.06
CA ALA A 132 20.27 2.64 35.01
C ALA A 132 20.23 1.67 33.80
N ASP A 133 19.05 1.11 33.53
CA ASP A 133 18.81 0.16 32.43
C ASP A 133 18.35 0.81 31.12
N TYR A 134 18.38 2.14 31.02
CA TYR A 134 17.99 2.90 29.82
C TYR A 134 19.18 3.64 29.21
N ASN A 135 19.78 3.06 28.17
CA ASN A 135 21.01 3.55 27.54
C ASN A 135 20.93 3.51 26.00
N PRO A 136 19.94 4.19 25.38
CA PRO A 136 19.81 4.19 23.93
C PRO A 136 21.02 4.84 23.25
N ALA A 137 21.47 4.25 22.15
CA ALA A 137 22.52 4.84 21.32
C ALA A 137 22.00 6.10 20.61
N ALA A 138 22.83 7.14 20.55
CA ALA A 138 22.51 8.31 19.72
C ALA A 138 22.42 7.88 18.25
N PHE A 139 21.47 8.43 17.49
CA PHE A 139 21.25 8.16 16.06
C PHE A 139 20.70 6.77 15.70
N SER A 140 20.34 5.93 16.68
CA SER A 140 19.80 4.58 16.45
C SER A 140 18.40 4.42 17.04
N ILE A 141 17.61 3.52 16.45
CA ILE A 141 16.33 3.12 17.03
C ILE A 141 16.56 2.27 18.30
N PRO A 142 15.75 2.42 19.37
CA PRO A 142 15.92 1.62 20.58
C PRO A 142 15.64 0.12 20.36
N ASN A 143 16.36 -0.73 21.08
CA ASN A 143 16.14 -2.17 21.06
C ASN A 143 14.89 -2.59 21.87
N GLU A 144 14.54 -3.88 21.87
CA GLU A 144 13.34 -4.37 22.55
C GLU A 144 13.34 -4.10 24.08
N LYS A 145 14.50 -4.19 24.76
CA LYS A 145 14.57 -3.89 26.20
C LYS A 145 14.30 -2.42 26.49
N GLU A 146 14.89 -1.55 25.67
CA GLU A 146 14.68 -0.10 25.77
C GLU A 146 13.25 0.29 25.38
N PHE A 147 12.66 -0.38 24.39
CA PHE A 147 11.24 -0.25 24.05
C PHE A 147 10.36 -0.57 25.25
N LYS A 148 10.58 -1.72 25.93
CA LYS A 148 9.81 -2.10 27.11
C LYS A 148 9.92 -1.08 28.23
N PHE A 149 11.13 -0.56 28.46
CA PHE A 149 11.37 0.55 29.40
C PHE A 149 10.54 1.79 29.02
N ILE A 150 10.62 2.23 27.77
CA ILE A 150 9.85 3.38 27.26
C ILE A 150 8.34 3.14 27.43
N PHE A 151 7.85 1.95 27.07
CA PHE A 151 6.43 1.62 27.13
C PHE A 151 5.90 1.67 28.57
N LYS A 152 6.66 1.12 29.51
CA LYS A 152 6.32 1.12 30.94
C LYS A 152 6.28 2.52 31.55
N HIS A 153 7.20 3.40 31.14
CA HIS A 153 7.46 4.65 31.86
C HIS A 153 6.98 5.93 31.14
N SER A 154 6.69 5.87 29.84
CA SER A 154 6.33 7.07 29.06
C SER A 154 5.01 7.74 29.46
N ASN A 155 4.13 7.04 30.18
CA ASN A 155 2.90 7.62 30.73
C ASN A 155 3.15 8.65 31.86
N GLN A 156 4.38 8.77 32.35
CA GLN A 156 4.78 9.72 33.40
C GLN A 156 5.37 11.02 32.84
N ILE A 157 5.60 11.08 31.53
CA ILE A 157 6.16 12.26 30.84
C ILE A 157 5.18 12.78 29.79
N ALA A 158 5.36 14.03 29.36
CA ALA A 158 4.48 14.64 28.34
C ALA A 158 4.57 13.90 26.99
N ALA A 159 5.77 13.43 26.62
CA ALA A 159 6.02 12.58 25.46
C ALA A 159 5.58 11.13 25.73
N ASN A 160 4.27 10.90 25.77
CA ASN A 160 3.69 9.58 26.07
C ASN A 160 3.71 8.65 24.84
N ILE A 161 4.87 8.04 24.59
CA ILE A 161 5.07 7.12 23.46
C ILE A 161 4.15 5.90 23.57
N ARG A 162 3.85 5.39 24.78
CA ARG A 162 2.87 4.31 24.96
C ARG A 162 1.52 4.68 24.36
N LEU A 163 1.01 5.88 24.63
CA LEU A 163 -0.27 6.33 24.08
C LEU A 163 -0.22 6.38 22.55
N GLU A 164 0.86 6.91 21.96
CA GLU A 164 1.01 6.96 20.50
C GLU A 164 0.95 5.56 19.88
N LEU A 165 1.67 4.60 20.45
CA LEU A 165 1.67 3.21 19.98
C LEU A 165 0.29 2.55 20.14
N GLN A 166 -0.43 2.85 21.22
CA GLN A 166 -1.78 2.34 21.42
C GLN A 166 -2.77 2.92 20.40
N LYS A 167 -2.68 4.21 20.09
CA LYS A 167 -3.47 4.84 19.01
C LYS A 167 -3.17 4.20 17.66
N MET A 168 -1.87 4.02 17.34
CA MET A 168 -1.42 3.36 16.12
C MET A 168 -1.92 1.91 16.04
N LEU A 169 -1.91 1.18 17.15
CA LEU A 169 -2.40 -0.20 17.21
C LEU A 169 -3.91 -0.26 16.91
N LEU A 170 -4.70 0.63 17.49
CA LEU A 170 -6.14 0.70 17.20
C LEU A 170 -6.41 1.06 15.74
N ALA A 171 -5.62 1.96 15.15
CA ALA A 171 -5.69 2.25 13.72
C ALA A 171 -5.32 1.03 12.85
N LYS A 172 -4.26 0.29 13.20
CA LYS A 172 -3.85 -0.95 12.52
C LYS A 172 -4.97 -2.01 12.57
N LEU A 173 -5.55 -2.21 13.76
CA LEU A 173 -6.66 -3.14 13.97
C LEU A 173 -7.90 -2.78 13.16
N TYR A 174 -8.21 -1.48 13.04
CA TYR A 174 -9.28 -1.00 12.17
C TYR A 174 -9.03 -1.33 10.70
N LEU A 175 -7.81 -1.07 10.19
CA LEU A 175 -7.47 -1.31 8.79
C LEU A 175 -7.49 -2.80 8.40
N LEU A 176 -7.06 -3.69 9.30
CA LEU A 176 -6.79 -5.10 8.99
C LEU A 176 -7.78 -6.10 9.60
N LYS A 177 -8.54 -5.73 10.64
CA LYS A 177 -9.41 -6.62 11.43
C LYS A 177 -8.78 -7.99 11.75
N ASN A 178 -7.45 -8.04 11.96
CA ASN A 178 -6.68 -9.29 11.99
C ASN A 178 -6.79 -10.08 13.30
N ARG A 179 -7.60 -9.62 14.26
CA ARG A 179 -7.82 -10.27 15.57
C ARG A 179 -9.16 -11.02 15.64
N PRO A 180 -9.19 -12.31 16.02
CA PRO A 180 -10.43 -13.07 16.19
C PRO A 180 -11.43 -12.39 17.15
N GLU A 181 -10.93 -11.79 18.22
CA GLU A 181 -11.72 -11.06 19.22
C GLU A 181 -12.46 -9.87 18.59
N LEU A 182 -11.75 -9.09 17.77
CA LEU A 182 -12.34 -7.98 17.03
C LEU A 182 -13.36 -8.47 16.00
N LYS A 183 -13.04 -9.50 15.21
CA LYS A 183 -13.96 -10.07 14.20
C LYS A 183 -15.28 -10.52 14.78
N LYS A 184 -15.25 -11.17 15.96
CA LYS A 184 -16.46 -11.63 16.66
C LYS A 184 -17.42 -10.49 16.98
N ILE A 185 -16.88 -9.30 17.22
CA ILE A 185 -17.68 -8.11 17.54
C ILE A 185 -18.04 -7.33 16.27
N ALA A 186 -17.11 -7.23 15.33
CA ALA A 186 -17.25 -6.50 14.08
C ALA A 186 -18.24 -7.14 13.08
N ASN A 187 -18.28 -8.47 13.03
CA ASN A 187 -19.04 -9.18 12.00
C ASN A 187 -20.42 -9.63 12.50
N ASP A 188 -21.40 -9.63 11.61
CA ASP A 188 -22.75 -10.18 11.83
C ASP A 188 -22.77 -11.72 11.75
N SER A 189 -23.96 -12.31 11.84
CA SER A 189 -24.14 -13.77 11.76
C SER A 189 -23.75 -14.37 10.40
N ASN A 190 -23.71 -13.56 9.34
CA ASN A 190 -23.31 -13.98 8.00
C ASN A 190 -21.79 -13.85 7.76
N GLY A 191 -21.07 -13.27 8.72
CA GLY A 191 -19.64 -12.99 8.62
C GLY A 191 -19.33 -11.67 7.91
N LEU A 192 -20.32 -10.77 7.77
CA LEU A 192 -20.19 -9.47 7.11
C LEU A 192 -19.91 -8.37 8.12
N ASP A 193 -19.16 -7.35 7.71
CA ASP A 193 -18.89 -6.16 8.52
C ASP A 193 -20.19 -5.40 8.87
N LYS A 194 -20.52 -5.32 10.17
CA LYS A 194 -21.76 -4.70 10.66
C LYS A 194 -21.90 -3.24 10.24
N ALA A 195 -20.80 -2.48 10.27
CA ALA A 195 -20.84 -1.06 9.94
C ALA A 195 -21.14 -0.86 8.45
N GLN A 196 -20.56 -1.66 7.56
CA GLN A 196 -20.89 -1.60 6.13
C GLN A 196 -22.30 -2.09 5.81
N VAL A 197 -22.78 -3.14 6.47
CA VAL A 197 -24.17 -3.61 6.30
C VAL A 197 -25.16 -2.51 6.72
N ALA A 198 -24.90 -1.80 7.83
CA ALA A 198 -25.76 -0.72 8.30
C ALA A 198 -25.84 0.48 7.32
N LEU A 199 -24.84 0.66 6.44
CA LEU A 199 -24.83 1.72 5.44
C LEU A 199 -25.68 1.41 4.20
N HIS A 200 -26.16 0.17 4.02
CA HIS A 200 -26.89 -0.25 2.81
C HIS A 200 -28.06 0.68 2.47
N ASN A 201 -28.95 0.94 3.45
CA ASN A 201 -30.12 1.80 3.24
C ASN A 201 -29.76 3.24 2.88
N LYS A 202 -28.60 3.73 3.33
CA LYS A 202 -28.09 5.06 2.94
C LYS A 202 -27.58 5.03 1.50
N MET A 203 -26.80 4.01 1.14
CA MET A 203 -26.15 3.88 -0.18
C MET A 203 -27.11 3.51 -1.31
N SER A 204 -28.25 2.90 -0.99
CA SER A 204 -29.30 2.56 -1.96
C SER A 204 -30.17 3.75 -2.37
N LYS A 205 -30.07 4.90 -1.70
CA LYS A 205 -30.84 6.09 -2.06
C LYS A 205 -30.31 6.73 -3.35
N LYS A 206 -31.21 7.34 -4.13
CA LYS A 206 -30.88 7.99 -5.41
C LYS A 206 -29.93 9.18 -5.26
N ASP A 207 -30.00 9.88 -4.13
CA ASP A 207 -29.22 11.07 -3.78
C ASP A 207 -27.87 10.77 -3.11
N ALA A 208 -27.54 9.50 -2.87
CA ALA A 208 -26.23 9.13 -2.36
C ALA A 208 -25.13 9.56 -3.36
N PRO A 209 -24.00 10.13 -2.90
CA PRO A 209 -22.91 10.51 -3.79
C PRO A 209 -22.44 9.32 -4.64
N ILE A 210 -22.38 9.50 -5.96
CA ILE A 210 -22.06 8.42 -6.92
C ILE A 210 -20.75 7.72 -6.54
N ASN A 211 -19.69 8.49 -6.26
CA ASN A 211 -18.39 7.93 -5.91
C ASN A 211 -18.41 7.11 -4.60
N GLU A 212 -19.19 7.54 -3.60
CA GLU A 212 -19.36 6.77 -2.35
C GLU A 212 -20.10 5.46 -2.61
N LYS A 213 -21.15 5.51 -3.45
CA LYS A 213 -21.94 4.35 -3.82
C LYS A 213 -21.13 3.32 -4.61
N GLU A 214 -20.38 3.77 -5.61
CA GLU A 214 -19.54 2.88 -6.42
C GLU A 214 -18.44 2.22 -5.60
N LEU A 215 -17.78 2.98 -4.71
CA LEU A 215 -16.80 2.41 -3.79
C LEU A 215 -17.47 1.40 -2.87
N TYR A 216 -18.63 1.72 -2.29
CA TYR A 216 -19.40 0.79 -1.45
C TYR A 216 -19.74 -0.52 -2.17
N GLU A 217 -20.21 -0.44 -3.41
CA GLU A 217 -20.54 -1.61 -4.23
C GLU A 217 -19.32 -2.45 -4.61
N ALA A 218 -18.17 -1.81 -4.78
CA ALA A 218 -16.90 -2.44 -5.10
C ALA A 218 -16.25 -3.17 -3.90
N LEU A 219 -16.74 -2.96 -2.68
CA LEU A 219 -16.17 -3.59 -1.48
C LEU A 219 -16.73 -5.02 -1.24
N ASN A 220 -15.89 -5.87 -0.64
CA ASN A 220 -16.26 -7.16 -0.09
C ASN A 220 -16.39 -7.07 1.44
N PHE A 221 -17.62 -7.05 1.96
CA PHE A 221 -17.84 -6.84 3.41
C PHE A 221 -17.39 -8.00 4.29
N ALA A 222 -17.11 -9.17 3.71
CA ALA A 222 -16.54 -10.31 4.42
C ALA A 222 -15.00 -10.24 4.52
N ASP A 223 -14.36 -9.32 3.81
CA ASP A 223 -12.89 -9.21 3.79
C ASP A 223 -12.35 -8.58 5.09
N ASP A 224 -11.27 -9.14 5.59
CA ASP A 224 -10.57 -8.63 6.78
C ASP A 224 -9.91 -7.27 6.47
N SER A 225 -9.35 -7.14 5.27
CA SER A 225 -8.57 -5.98 4.80
C SER A 225 -9.42 -4.97 4.04
N LEU A 226 -10.74 -5.07 4.19
CA LEU A 226 -11.75 -4.16 3.66
C LEU A 226 -11.40 -2.68 3.87
N TYR A 227 -11.05 -2.32 5.10
CA TYR A 227 -10.78 -0.92 5.47
C TYR A 227 -9.42 -0.44 4.95
N LEU A 228 -8.43 -1.34 4.85
CA LEU A 228 -7.17 -1.03 4.17
C LEU A 228 -7.39 -0.77 2.67
N MET A 229 -8.16 -1.61 1.99
CA MET A 229 -8.49 -1.41 0.57
C MET A 229 -9.26 -0.11 0.36
N LYS A 230 -10.28 0.16 1.18
CA LYS A 230 -11.03 1.41 1.16
C LYS A 230 -10.11 2.62 1.33
N TYR A 231 -9.20 2.58 2.32
CA TYR A 231 -8.26 3.66 2.58
C TYR A 231 -7.36 3.94 1.38
N LEU A 232 -6.83 2.91 0.71
CA LEU A 232 -5.95 3.06 -0.46
C LEU A 232 -6.64 3.69 -1.67
N VAL A 233 -7.95 3.47 -1.84
CA VAL A 233 -8.73 4.12 -2.91
C VAL A 233 -9.03 5.59 -2.57
N GLU A 234 -9.36 5.88 -1.32
CA GLU A 234 -9.65 7.24 -0.85
C GLU A 234 -8.38 8.09 -0.71
N ASN A 235 -7.25 7.46 -0.42
CA ASN A 235 -5.95 8.09 -0.20
C ASN A 235 -4.87 7.37 -1.02
N PRO A 236 -4.82 7.58 -2.34
CA PRO A 236 -3.83 6.91 -3.17
C PRO A 236 -2.40 7.22 -2.73
N ILE A 237 -1.56 6.19 -2.65
CA ILE A 237 -0.17 6.27 -2.24
C ILE A 237 0.75 5.51 -3.21
N ILE A 238 2.00 5.93 -3.26
CA ILE A 238 3.09 5.25 -3.96
C ILE A 238 4.31 5.17 -3.04
N GLU A 239 5.10 4.10 -3.16
CA GLU A 239 6.46 4.07 -2.64
C GLU A 239 7.40 4.60 -3.73
N ASN A 240 8.25 5.57 -3.41
CA ASN A 240 8.97 6.37 -4.40
C ASN A 240 10.48 6.35 -4.19
N TRP A 241 11.22 6.22 -5.30
CA TRP A 241 12.65 6.45 -5.41
C TRP A 241 12.87 7.48 -6.51
N GLU A 242 13.48 8.61 -6.17
CA GLU A 242 13.55 9.76 -7.09
C GLU A 242 14.77 10.62 -6.83
N PHE A 243 15.43 11.04 -7.91
CA PHE A 243 16.42 12.10 -7.87
C PHE A 243 16.33 12.97 -9.13
N ASN A 244 16.70 14.24 -8.96
CA ASN A 244 16.92 15.17 -10.06
C ASN A 244 18.40 15.52 -10.11
N ASP A 245 19.01 15.44 -11.29
CA ASP A 245 20.39 15.86 -11.50
C ASP A 245 20.49 16.82 -12.69
N LYS A 246 21.06 18.00 -12.42
CA LYS A 246 21.31 19.07 -13.39
C LYS A 246 22.81 19.28 -13.65
N ARG A 247 23.67 18.52 -12.97
CA ARG A 247 25.13 18.69 -13.02
C ARG A 247 25.68 18.06 -14.30
N ASP A 248 26.54 18.80 -14.98
CA ASP A 248 27.33 18.37 -16.15
C ASP A 248 26.53 17.53 -17.18
N MET A 249 25.45 18.13 -17.69
CA MET A 249 24.50 17.42 -18.57
C MET A 249 25.14 16.94 -19.88
N ASN A 250 26.23 17.56 -20.33
CA ASN A 250 26.98 17.13 -21.51
C ASN A 250 27.55 15.71 -21.36
N LEU A 251 28.04 15.35 -20.17
CA LEU A 251 28.53 13.99 -19.88
C LEU A 251 27.40 13.00 -19.54
N ARG A 252 26.25 13.53 -19.12
CA ARG A 252 25.13 12.74 -18.59
C ARG A 252 24.10 12.35 -19.65
N TRP A 253 23.85 13.19 -20.66
CA TRP A 253 22.87 12.93 -21.71
C TRP A 253 23.03 11.57 -22.40
N PRO A 254 24.23 11.12 -22.80
CA PRO A 254 24.36 9.80 -23.42
C PRO A 254 24.02 8.63 -22.47
N LYS A 255 24.06 8.87 -21.16
CA LYS A 255 23.84 7.88 -20.10
C LYS A 255 22.43 7.92 -19.51
N SER A 256 21.57 8.85 -19.95
CA SER A 256 20.23 9.08 -19.38
C SER A 256 19.20 8.00 -19.72
N TYR A 257 19.61 6.89 -20.34
CA TYR A 257 18.72 5.79 -20.64
C TYR A 257 18.80 4.72 -19.55
N ILE A 258 17.64 4.30 -19.05
CA ILE A 258 17.55 3.23 -18.05
C ILE A 258 16.66 2.09 -18.54
N ASN A 259 17.08 0.87 -18.22
CA ASN A 259 16.32 -0.35 -18.39
C ASN A 259 16.55 -1.36 -17.26
N SER A 260 17.34 -1.00 -16.25
CA SER A 260 17.71 -1.87 -15.13
C SER A 260 17.91 -1.06 -13.86
N ILE A 261 17.78 -1.73 -12.71
CA ILE A 261 18.06 -1.13 -11.39
C ILE A 261 19.53 -0.69 -11.29
N GLU A 262 20.45 -1.47 -11.86
CA GLU A 262 21.88 -1.10 -11.92
C GLU A 262 22.08 0.20 -12.72
N GLY A 263 21.39 0.36 -13.85
CA GLY A 263 21.42 1.58 -14.65
C GLY A 263 20.90 2.80 -13.88
N PHE A 264 19.80 2.64 -13.14
CA PHE A 264 19.27 3.68 -12.27
C PHE A 264 20.25 4.06 -11.15
N ASN A 265 20.79 3.06 -10.44
CA ASN A 265 21.75 3.28 -9.36
C ASN A 265 23.03 3.96 -9.84
N LYS A 266 23.54 3.60 -11.03
CA LYS A 266 24.69 4.28 -11.67
C LYS A 266 24.41 5.76 -11.93
N LEU A 267 23.18 6.12 -12.29
CA LEU A 267 22.81 7.52 -12.47
C LEU A 267 22.64 8.26 -11.13
N ALA A 268 22.07 7.60 -10.12
CA ALA A 268 21.80 8.13 -8.80
C ALA A 268 23.09 8.35 -7.97
N SER A 269 24.09 7.48 -8.12
CA SER A 269 25.35 7.53 -7.38
C SER A 269 26.39 8.49 -7.96
N TYR A 270 26.11 9.07 -9.13
CA TYR A 270 27.05 9.98 -9.78
C TYR A 270 27.30 11.23 -8.93
N ASN A 271 28.57 11.45 -8.62
CA ASN A 271 29.05 12.65 -7.97
C ASN A 271 30.26 13.19 -8.76
N PRO A 272 30.17 14.38 -9.37
CA PRO A 272 31.29 14.98 -10.09
C PRO A 272 32.36 15.56 -9.14
N SER A 273 32.06 15.69 -7.85
CA SER A 273 32.98 16.23 -6.83
C SER A 273 34.02 15.20 -6.42
N THR A 274 35.26 15.64 -6.23
CA THR A 274 36.33 14.85 -5.58
C THR A 274 36.12 14.69 -4.08
N LYS A 275 35.13 15.40 -3.48
CA LYS A 275 34.76 15.27 -2.07
C LYS A 275 33.58 14.30 -1.91
N PRO A 276 33.62 13.40 -0.91
CA PRO A 276 32.50 12.51 -0.61
C PRO A 276 31.27 13.31 -0.17
N GLU A 277 30.14 13.11 -0.85
CA GLU A 277 28.83 13.59 -0.40
C GLU A 277 28.17 12.49 0.43
N TYR A 278 28.35 12.55 1.76
CA TYR A 278 27.65 11.65 2.68
C TYR A 278 26.14 11.87 2.57
N GLY A 279 25.35 10.80 2.47
CA GLY A 279 23.90 10.90 2.36
C GLY A 279 23.35 11.18 0.95
N HIS A 280 24.20 11.16 -0.08
CA HIS A 280 23.73 11.40 -1.45
C HIS A 280 22.89 10.23 -1.97
N ASN A 281 21.60 10.48 -2.26
CA ASN A 281 20.68 9.50 -2.85
C ASN A 281 20.74 8.12 -2.18
N GLU A 282 20.63 8.05 -0.85
CA GLU A 282 20.73 6.78 -0.12
C GLU A 282 19.63 5.78 -0.49
N ALA A 283 19.95 4.49 -0.31
CA ALA A 283 18.95 3.44 -0.27
C ALA A 283 18.09 3.53 1.01
N ALA A 284 17.04 2.72 1.08
CA ALA A 284 16.22 2.63 2.27
C ALA A 284 17.03 2.13 3.48
N LYS A 285 17.00 2.90 4.58
CA LYS A 285 17.72 2.54 5.83
C LYS A 285 17.14 1.34 6.55
N ASN A 286 15.85 1.05 6.33
CA ASN A 286 15.12 -0.05 6.94
C ASN A 286 14.45 -0.88 5.84
N PRO A 287 15.19 -1.75 5.13
CA PRO A 287 14.69 -2.49 3.98
C PRO A 287 13.54 -3.45 4.29
N GLU A 288 13.38 -3.85 5.55
CA GLU A 288 12.27 -4.68 6.03
C GLU A 288 10.91 -3.95 6.04
N GLN A 289 10.93 -2.62 5.92
CA GLN A 289 9.74 -1.76 5.87
C GLN A 289 9.27 -1.49 4.43
N LEU A 290 10.03 -1.93 3.42
CA LEU A 290 9.72 -1.76 2.00
C LEU A 290 8.54 -2.63 1.58
N ILE A 291 7.72 -2.12 0.67
CA ILE A 291 6.62 -2.88 0.08
C ILE A 291 7.15 -3.68 -1.10
N ASN A 292 6.79 -4.96 -1.16
CA ASN A 292 7.23 -5.81 -2.27
C ASN A 292 6.69 -5.27 -3.61
N SER A 293 7.57 -5.21 -4.60
CA SER A 293 7.22 -5.27 -6.02
C SER A 293 7.07 -6.73 -6.47
N GLY A 294 6.74 -6.96 -7.74
CA GLY A 294 6.60 -8.33 -8.27
C GLY A 294 7.85 -9.21 -8.08
N LEU A 295 7.70 -10.52 -8.32
CA LEU A 295 8.74 -11.54 -8.08
C LEU A 295 10.08 -11.21 -8.76
N SER A 296 10.05 -10.49 -9.87
CA SER A 296 11.20 -10.07 -10.65
C SER A 296 12.03 -8.93 -10.02
N GLU A 297 11.50 -8.25 -8.99
CA GLU A 297 12.06 -6.99 -8.48
C GLU A 297 12.23 -6.95 -6.94
N GLY A 298 11.59 -7.85 -6.19
CA GLY A 298 11.44 -7.75 -4.72
C GLY A 298 12.71 -7.65 -3.88
N GLU A 299 13.76 -8.43 -4.15
CA GLU A 299 15.03 -8.34 -3.39
C GLU A 299 15.88 -7.13 -3.81
N VAL A 300 15.70 -6.66 -5.04
CA VAL A 300 16.57 -5.64 -5.64
C VAL A 300 16.25 -4.24 -5.11
N LEU A 301 14.99 -3.99 -4.72
CA LEU A 301 14.56 -2.72 -4.12
C LEU A 301 15.33 -2.33 -2.85
N LYS A 302 15.82 -3.31 -2.09
CA LYS A 302 16.63 -3.07 -0.88
C LYS A 302 17.91 -2.27 -1.18
N SER A 303 18.42 -2.39 -2.40
CA SER A 303 19.64 -1.72 -2.88
C SER A 303 19.37 -0.52 -3.79
N LEU A 304 18.11 -0.23 -4.10
CA LEU A 304 17.73 0.87 -4.98
C LEU A 304 17.99 2.21 -4.27
N LEU A 305 18.79 3.06 -4.92
CA LEU A 305 19.19 4.37 -4.40
C LEU A 305 18.07 5.41 -4.55
N ALA A 306 18.27 6.57 -3.91
CA ALA A 306 17.36 7.72 -3.95
C ALA A 306 15.98 7.48 -3.32
N TYR A 307 15.88 6.66 -2.27
CA TYR A 307 14.62 6.37 -1.60
C TYR A 307 13.98 7.63 -0.99
N LYS A 308 12.67 7.81 -1.22
CA LYS A 308 11.86 8.93 -0.71
C LYS A 308 10.74 8.51 0.23
N GLY A 309 10.56 7.22 0.46
CA GLY A 309 9.48 6.72 1.30
C GLY A 309 8.14 6.60 0.57
N ILE A 310 7.10 6.34 1.35
CA ILE A 310 5.73 6.36 0.89
C ILE A 310 5.23 7.80 0.85
N VAL A 311 4.75 8.22 -0.32
CA VAL A 311 4.23 9.55 -0.56
C VAL A 311 2.80 9.48 -1.11
N LYS A 312 2.04 10.56 -0.92
CA LYS A 312 0.72 10.71 -1.52
C LYS A 312 0.86 10.69 -3.05
N ASN A 313 0.04 9.88 -3.71
CA ASN A 313 -0.01 9.83 -5.15
C ASN A 313 -1.03 10.86 -5.68
N SER A 314 -0.51 11.93 -6.29
CA SER A 314 -1.32 12.99 -6.88
C SER A 314 -1.72 12.72 -8.35
N ASN A 315 -1.26 11.63 -8.95
CA ASN A 315 -1.59 11.30 -10.34
C ASN A 315 -3.05 10.81 -10.44
N THR A 316 -3.82 11.46 -11.30
CA THR A 316 -5.24 11.15 -11.51
C THR A 316 -5.50 10.35 -12.79
N SER A 317 -4.48 10.05 -13.58
CA SER A 317 -4.58 9.39 -14.88
C SER A 317 -3.35 8.54 -15.20
N GLY A 318 -3.49 7.67 -16.22
CA GLY A 318 -2.42 6.77 -16.64
C GLY A 318 -2.17 5.64 -15.64
N ASP A 319 -1.01 5.00 -15.76
CA ASP A 319 -0.61 3.86 -14.91
C ASP A 319 -0.64 4.19 -13.40
N LEU A 320 -0.34 5.44 -13.06
CA LEU A 320 -0.32 5.93 -11.68
C LEU A 320 -1.66 6.50 -11.21
N GLY A 321 -2.74 6.43 -12.02
CA GLY A 321 -4.06 6.86 -11.58
C GLY A 321 -4.53 6.10 -10.34
N GLY A 322 -4.79 6.82 -9.24
CA GLY A 322 -5.09 6.21 -7.93
C GLY A 322 -6.58 6.05 -7.58
N ASN A 323 -7.48 6.68 -8.33
CA ASN A 323 -8.91 6.63 -8.06
C ASN A 323 -9.54 5.29 -8.47
N LEU A 324 -10.78 5.04 -8.03
CA LEU A 324 -11.52 3.80 -8.33
C LEU A 324 -11.60 3.50 -9.83
N ASP A 325 -11.85 4.52 -10.67
CA ASP A 325 -11.97 4.32 -12.12
C ASP A 325 -10.66 3.93 -12.80
N SER A 326 -9.53 4.37 -12.25
CA SER A 326 -8.20 3.93 -12.69
C SER A 326 -7.93 2.50 -12.24
N ILE A 327 -8.25 2.17 -10.98
CA ILE A 327 -8.09 0.82 -10.41
C ILE A 327 -8.96 -0.21 -11.15
N LYS A 328 -10.18 0.16 -11.57
CA LYS A 328 -11.05 -0.70 -12.41
C LYS A 328 -10.39 -1.10 -13.75
N LYS A 329 -9.40 -0.32 -14.22
CA LYS A 329 -8.69 -0.55 -15.49
C LYS A 329 -7.35 -1.27 -15.30
N ASP A 330 -6.86 -1.38 -14.05
CA ASP A 330 -5.58 -2.03 -13.78
C ASP A 330 -5.70 -3.56 -14.00
N LEU A 331 -4.89 -4.08 -14.93
CA LEU A 331 -4.85 -5.52 -15.20
C LEU A 331 -3.96 -6.30 -14.23
N SER A 332 -3.00 -5.62 -13.60
CA SER A 332 -2.08 -6.15 -12.60
C SER A 332 -1.43 -4.98 -11.84
N SER A 333 -0.71 -5.26 -10.75
CA SER A 333 0.04 -4.25 -10.00
C SER A 333 1.00 -3.44 -10.88
N VAL A 334 1.13 -2.15 -10.56
CA VAL A 334 1.96 -1.19 -11.30
C VAL A 334 3.18 -0.84 -10.48
N TYR A 335 4.36 -1.13 -11.03
CA TYR A 335 5.66 -0.76 -10.48
C TYR A 335 6.68 -0.65 -11.61
N GLY A 336 7.77 0.07 -11.40
CA GLY A 336 8.82 0.26 -12.40
C GLY A 336 9.32 1.70 -12.51
N PHE A 337 10.11 1.96 -13.55
CA PHE A 337 10.60 3.30 -13.84
C PHE A 337 9.55 4.15 -14.55
N VAL A 338 9.46 5.41 -14.19
CA VAL A 338 8.52 6.36 -14.77
C VAL A 338 9.18 7.07 -15.95
N ASP A 339 8.57 7.00 -17.12
CA ASP A 339 8.93 7.87 -18.24
C ASP A 339 8.53 9.32 -17.89
N PRO A 340 9.48 10.26 -17.82
CA PRO A 340 9.18 11.62 -17.39
C PRO A 340 8.23 12.38 -18.34
N TYR A 341 8.14 11.97 -19.61
CA TYR A 341 7.27 12.55 -20.64
C TYR A 341 5.88 11.93 -20.64
N SER A 342 5.78 10.62 -20.83
CA SER A 342 4.49 9.93 -20.98
C SER A 342 3.82 9.58 -19.65
N LYS A 343 4.58 9.59 -18.54
CA LYS A 343 4.17 9.09 -17.21
C LYS A 343 3.78 7.60 -17.18
N LYS A 344 4.08 6.86 -18.25
CA LYS A 344 3.96 5.40 -18.30
C LYS A 344 5.04 4.77 -17.42
N VAL A 345 4.69 3.67 -16.76
CA VAL A 345 5.55 2.96 -15.81
C VAL A 345 6.04 1.66 -16.44
N TYR A 346 7.35 1.51 -16.57
CA TYR A 346 8.03 0.38 -17.20
C TYR A 346 8.81 -0.43 -16.18
N SER A 347 8.39 -1.67 -15.94
CA SER A 347 9.09 -2.61 -15.07
C SER A 347 10.19 -3.36 -15.84
N GLN A 348 10.99 -4.15 -15.12
CA GLN A 348 11.91 -5.11 -15.74
C GLN A 348 11.19 -6.07 -16.70
N GLU A 349 9.96 -6.46 -16.36
CA GLU A 349 9.11 -7.31 -17.21
C GLU A 349 8.69 -6.59 -18.49
N SER A 350 8.43 -5.27 -18.43
CA SER A 350 8.13 -4.48 -19.63
C SER A 350 9.31 -4.44 -20.60
N PHE A 351 10.54 -4.28 -20.09
CA PHE A 351 11.74 -4.31 -20.93
C PHE A 351 12.05 -5.71 -21.46
N LEU A 352 11.77 -6.75 -20.68
CA LEU A 352 11.89 -8.14 -21.13
C LEU A 352 10.92 -8.42 -22.28
N LEU A 353 9.67 -8.00 -22.18
CA LEU A 353 8.72 -8.07 -23.30
C LEU A 353 9.27 -7.35 -24.53
N ALA A 354 9.74 -6.11 -24.38
CA ALA A 354 10.33 -5.36 -25.49
C ALA A 354 11.55 -6.07 -26.13
N LYS A 355 12.36 -6.76 -25.33
CA LYS A 355 13.49 -7.57 -25.82
C LYS A 355 13.02 -8.80 -26.61
N ILE A 356 11.97 -9.47 -26.13
CA ILE A 356 11.33 -10.59 -26.84
C ILE A 356 10.76 -10.13 -28.17
N LEU A 357 10.02 -9.02 -28.21
CA LEU A 357 9.45 -8.47 -29.44
C LEU A 357 10.55 -8.12 -30.46
N ALA A 358 11.68 -7.57 -30.00
CA ALA A 358 12.80 -7.26 -30.87
C ALA A 358 13.52 -8.51 -31.42
N GLN A 359 13.53 -9.62 -30.67
CA GLN A 359 14.08 -10.91 -31.14
C GLN A 359 13.15 -11.57 -32.17
N GLU A 360 11.85 -11.52 -31.95
CA GLU A 360 10.86 -12.13 -32.85
C GLU A 360 10.68 -11.34 -34.16
N ILE A 361 11.00 -10.04 -34.14
CA ILE A 361 11.00 -9.09 -35.27
C ILE A 361 9.59 -8.81 -35.82
N ASN A 362 8.86 -9.85 -36.25
CA ASN A 362 7.62 -9.76 -37.02
C ASN A 362 6.44 -10.47 -36.35
N HIS A 363 5.23 -9.99 -36.66
CA HIS A 363 3.98 -10.66 -36.31
C HIS A 363 3.89 -12.04 -36.99
N PRO A 364 3.29 -13.06 -36.34
CA PRO A 364 3.03 -14.34 -36.96
C PRO A 364 2.05 -14.19 -38.14
N LYS A 365 2.32 -14.88 -39.25
CA LYS A 365 1.46 -14.84 -40.44
C LYS A 365 0.22 -15.70 -40.23
N ALA A 366 -0.95 -15.12 -40.45
CA ALA A 366 -2.19 -15.88 -40.53
C ALA A 366 -2.25 -16.66 -41.85
N LYS A 367 -2.82 -17.86 -41.80
CA LYS A 367 -3.14 -18.70 -42.96
C LYS A 367 -4.64 -19.02 -42.93
N ALA A 368 -5.25 -18.99 -44.11
CA ALA A 368 -6.64 -19.38 -44.28
C ALA A 368 -6.76 -20.90 -44.19
N THR A 369 -7.66 -21.41 -43.35
CA THR A 369 -7.93 -22.86 -43.30
C THR A 369 -8.84 -23.30 -44.44
N GLU A 370 -8.92 -24.61 -44.67
CA GLU A 370 -9.91 -25.19 -45.58
C GLU A 370 -11.36 -24.82 -45.20
N THR A 371 -11.63 -24.64 -43.91
CA THR A 371 -12.96 -24.21 -43.42
C THR A 371 -13.30 -22.82 -43.96
N LEU A 372 -12.38 -21.87 -43.89
CA LEU A 372 -12.58 -20.53 -44.43
C LEU A 372 -12.74 -20.56 -45.95
N GLN A 373 -11.92 -21.34 -46.67
CA GLN A 373 -12.04 -21.46 -48.12
C GLN A 373 -13.40 -22.07 -48.54
N SER A 374 -13.94 -23.00 -47.74
CA SER A 374 -15.29 -23.55 -47.94
C SER A 374 -16.38 -22.49 -47.72
N LYS A 375 -16.29 -21.68 -46.66
CA LYS A 375 -17.23 -20.57 -46.39
C LYS A 375 -17.25 -19.56 -47.54
N VAL A 376 -16.08 -19.23 -48.08
CA VAL A 376 -15.96 -18.33 -49.24
C VAL A 376 -16.67 -18.90 -50.47
N SER A 377 -16.46 -20.19 -50.75
CA SER A 377 -17.06 -20.87 -51.90
C SER A 377 -18.60 -20.91 -51.82
N LYS A 378 -19.16 -20.89 -50.61
CA LYS A 378 -20.60 -20.84 -50.33
C LYS A 378 -21.18 -19.43 -50.18
N GLY A 379 -20.35 -18.38 -50.19
CA GLY A 379 -20.78 -17.00 -49.97
C GLY A 379 -21.11 -16.66 -48.51
N GLU A 380 -20.64 -17.46 -47.55
CA GLU A 380 -20.94 -17.34 -46.12
C GLU A 380 -19.96 -16.42 -45.36
N LEU A 381 -19.74 -15.21 -45.87
CA LEU A 381 -18.74 -14.26 -45.35
C LEU A 381 -19.26 -13.31 -44.25
N LYS A 382 -20.24 -13.76 -43.45
CA LYS A 382 -20.89 -12.93 -42.42
C LYS A 382 -20.37 -13.18 -41.00
N SER A 383 -19.80 -14.35 -40.74
CA SER A 383 -19.35 -14.76 -39.41
C SER A 383 -18.09 -15.59 -39.48
N PHE A 384 -17.11 -15.24 -38.64
CA PHE A 384 -15.81 -15.89 -38.60
C PHE A 384 -15.48 -16.33 -37.18
N ASP A 385 -14.78 -17.46 -37.05
CA ASP A 385 -14.40 -18.07 -35.79
C ASP A 385 -13.00 -18.70 -35.84
N TYR A 386 -12.59 -19.34 -34.74
CA TYR A 386 -11.26 -19.94 -34.57
C TYR A 386 -10.91 -21.06 -35.55
N LYS A 387 -11.89 -21.59 -36.32
CA LYS A 387 -11.67 -22.63 -37.33
C LYS A 387 -11.29 -22.03 -38.67
N ASP A 388 -11.48 -20.73 -38.88
CA ASP A 388 -11.27 -20.07 -40.18
C ASP A 388 -9.81 -19.67 -40.43
N TYR A 389 -8.99 -19.65 -39.38
CA TYR A 389 -7.59 -19.25 -39.48
C TYR A 389 -6.67 -20.15 -38.67
N GLU A 390 -5.43 -20.19 -39.11
CA GLU A 390 -4.30 -20.75 -38.36
C GLU A 390 -3.10 -19.79 -38.47
N PHE A 391 -2.04 -20.06 -37.72
CA PHE A 391 -0.85 -19.23 -37.72
C PHE A 391 0.39 -20.06 -38.04
N GLU A 392 1.24 -19.50 -38.90
CA GLU A 392 2.52 -20.11 -39.23
C GLU A 392 3.48 -20.07 -38.03
N GLY A 393 4.11 -21.21 -37.74
CA GLY A 393 5.13 -21.31 -36.68
C GLY A 393 4.59 -21.20 -35.25
N LEU A 394 3.27 -21.21 -35.06
CA LEU A 394 2.63 -21.27 -33.75
C LEU A 394 1.94 -22.62 -33.55
N THR A 395 1.88 -23.08 -32.31
CA THR A 395 1.15 -24.30 -31.93
C THR A 395 -0.18 -23.93 -31.28
N LYS A 396 -1.29 -24.47 -31.76
CA LYS A 396 -2.61 -24.24 -31.17
C LYS A 396 -2.71 -24.87 -29.78
N ASP A 397 -3.26 -24.15 -28.80
CA ASP A 397 -3.44 -24.67 -27.45
C ASP A 397 -4.51 -25.76 -27.44
N SER A 398 -4.25 -26.87 -26.73
CA SER A 398 -5.16 -28.02 -26.68
C SER A 398 -6.39 -27.79 -25.80
N LYS A 399 -6.36 -26.78 -24.93
CA LYS A 399 -7.43 -26.45 -23.98
C LYS A 399 -8.21 -25.20 -24.36
N ASP A 400 -7.63 -24.33 -25.19
CA ASP A 400 -8.27 -23.10 -25.65
C ASP A 400 -8.10 -22.92 -27.17
N ASN A 401 -9.21 -23.07 -27.89
CA ASN A 401 -9.25 -22.95 -29.34
C ASN A 401 -8.91 -21.55 -29.88
N TYR A 402 -8.92 -20.52 -29.03
CA TYR A 402 -8.58 -19.15 -29.40
C TYR A 402 -7.14 -18.77 -29.04
N GLN A 403 -6.34 -19.72 -28.54
CA GLN A 403 -4.98 -19.50 -28.11
C GLN A 403 -3.98 -20.31 -28.92
N TYR A 404 -2.84 -19.68 -29.21
CA TYR A 404 -1.67 -20.28 -29.83
C TYR A 404 -0.44 -20.01 -28.97
N THR A 405 0.55 -20.87 -29.04
CA THR A 405 1.79 -20.76 -28.26
C THR A 405 3.03 -20.90 -29.14
N LYS A 406 4.13 -20.30 -28.68
CA LYS A 406 5.46 -20.47 -29.26
C LYS A 406 6.49 -20.40 -28.14
N THR A 407 7.45 -21.31 -28.15
CA THR A 407 8.58 -21.26 -27.21
C THR A 407 9.78 -20.62 -27.89
N ILE A 408 10.41 -19.68 -27.21
CA ILE A 408 11.64 -19.03 -27.66
C ILE A 408 12.73 -19.16 -26.59
N THR A 409 13.98 -19.01 -27.00
CA THR A 409 15.12 -18.91 -26.08
C THR A 409 15.72 -17.51 -26.14
N LEU A 410 15.79 -16.84 -25.00
CA LEU A 410 16.40 -15.52 -24.84
C LEU A 410 17.32 -15.54 -23.62
N ASP A 411 18.57 -15.10 -23.78
CA ASP A 411 19.61 -15.11 -22.71
C ASP A 411 19.75 -16.46 -21.98
N LYS A 412 19.70 -17.57 -22.72
CA LYS A 412 19.76 -18.96 -22.19
C LYS A 412 18.57 -19.36 -21.31
N LYS A 413 17.47 -18.60 -21.30
CA LYS A 413 16.19 -18.96 -20.67
C LYS A 413 15.13 -19.19 -21.73
N GLN A 414 14.27 -20.18 -21.50
CA GLN A 414 13.11 -20.43 -22.36
C GLN A 414 11.91 -19.62 -21.88
N TYR A 415 11.18 -19.04 -22.83
CA TYR A 415 9.96 -18.29 -22.59
C TYR A 415 8.85 -18.83 -23.49
N THR A 416 7.65 -18.94 -22.93
CA THR A 416 6.44 -19.32 -23.67
C THR A 416 5.65 -18.07 -24.00
N LEU A 417 5.54 -17.77 -25.29
CA LEU A 417 4.70 -16.71 -25.82
C LEU A 417 3.30 -17.29 -26.05
N ARG A 418 2.26 -16.57 -25.59
CA ARG A 418 0.86 -16.89 -25.82
C ARG A 418 0.23 -15.83 -26.68
N PHE A 419 -0.36 -16.25 -27.79
CA PHE A 419 -1.08 -15.43 -28.74
C PHE A 419 -2.56 -15.79 -28.63
N SER A 420 -3.37 -14.89 -28.08
CA SER A 420 -4.81 -15.11 -27.89
C SER A 420 -5.61 -14.21 -28.82
N GLN A 421 -6.62 -14.76 -29.49
CA GLN A 421 -7.59 -13.97 -30.23
C GLN A 421 -8.49 -13.23 -29.24
N LYS A 422 -8.50 -11.89 -29.29
CA LYS A 422 -9.32 -11.03 -28.42
C LYS A 422 -10.10 -10.02 -29.25
N GLY A 423 -11.43 -10.06 -29.14
CA GLY A 423 -12.33 -9.16 -29.87
C GLY A 423 -13.10 -9.87 -30.98
N SER A 424 -13.76 -9.12 -31.86
CA SER A 424 -14.49 -9.70 -32.99
C SER A 424 -13.61 -9.76 -34.24
N ILE A 425 -13.61 -10.91 -34.91
CA ILE A 425 -13.02 -11.05 -36.24
C ILE A 425 -13.92 -10.29 -37.21
N SER A 426 -13.32 -9.46 -38.07
CA SER A 426 -14.07 -8.56 -38.97
C SER A 426 -13.58 -8.68 -40.40
N PHE A 427 -14.49 -8.53 -41.36
CA PHE A 427 -14.19 -8.55 -42.79
C PHE A 427 -14.73 -7.26 -43.43
N ASP A 428 -13.86 -6.49 -44.07
CA ASP A 428 -14.21 -5.20 -44.69
C ASP A 428 -14.47 -5.30 -46.21
N GLY A 429 -14.44 -6.52 -46.77
CA GLY A 429 -14.56 -6.78 -48.20
C GLY A 429 -13.23 -6.98 -48.93
N ASN A 430 -12.10 -6.63 -48.29
CA ASN A 430 -10.75 -6.84 -48.82
C ASN A 430 -9.86 -7.60 -47.83
N PHE A 431 -10.00 -7.39 -46.53
CA PHE A 431 -9.18 -8.03 -45.49
C PHE A 431 -10.05 -8.64 -44.41
N LEU A 432 -9.74 -9.90 -44.07
CA LEU A 432 -10.21 -10.51 -42.83
C LEU A 432 -9.22 -10.16 -41.73
N THR A 433 -9.66 -9.39 -40.75
CA THR A 433 -8.85 -8.91 -39.62
C THR A 433 -9.12 -9.73 -38.37
N ILE A 434 -8.06 -10.32 -37.83
CA ILE A 434 -8.06 -11.18 -36.64
C ILE A 434 -7.31 -10.42 -35.54
N PRO A 435 -8.02 -9.85 -34.54
CA PRO A 435 -7.38 -9.13 -33.45
C PRO A 435 -6.73 -10.10 -32.46
N MET A 436 -5.44 -9.90 -32.22
CA MET A 436 -4.57 -10.77 -31.44
C MET A 436 -3.92 -10.02 -30.29
N ASN A 437 -3.74 -10.72 -29.17
CA ASN A 437 -3.03 -10.24 -27.99
C ASN A 437 -1.89 -11.21 -27.65
N LEU A 438 -0.66 -10.70 -27.63
CA LEU A 438 0.54 -11.44 -27.25
C LEU A 438 0.88 -11.17 -25.78
N THR A 439 1.01 -12.23 -25.00
CA THR A 439 1.52 -12.24 -23.62
C THR A 439 2.66 -13.24 -23.48
N VAL A 440 3.46 -13.11 -22.43
CA VAL A 440 4.54 -14.06 -22.12
C VAL A 440 4.28 -14.66 -20.75
N ASP A 441 4.40 -15.98 -20.64
CA ASP A 441 4.19 -16.69 -19.38
C ASP A 441 5.14 -16.19 -18.29
N GLY A 442 4.57 -15.94 -17.11
CA GLY A 442 5.31 -15.43 -15.95
C GLY A 442 5.46 -13.91 -15.90
N LEU A 443 5.07 -13.15 -16.93
CA LEU A 443 5.00 -11.68 -16.84
C LEU A 443 3.64 -11.21 -16.31
N GLY A 444 3.62 -10.07 -15.62
CA GLY A 444 2.39 -9.43 -15.16
C GLY A 444 1.44 -9.11 -16.33
N LYS A 445 0.13 -9.24 -16.10
CA LYS A 445 -0.93 -9.14 -17.12
C LYS A 445 -0.94 -7.81 -17.90
N ARG A 446 -0.38 -6.73 -17.33
CA ARG A 446 -0.21 -5.43 -18.01
C ARG A 446 0.88 -5.41 -19.09
N ASN A 447 1.77 -6.40 -19.12
CA ASN A 447 2.82 -6.52 -20.12
C ASN A 447 2.31 -7.38 -21.28
N PHE A 448 1.72 -6.74 -22.28
CA PHE A 448 1.19 -7.40 -23.48
C PHE A 448 1.42 -6.55 -24.74
N TYR A 449 1.24 -7.16 -25.90
CA TYR A 449 1.28 -6.49 -27.20
C TYR A 449 0.06 -6.86 -28.04
N GLU A 450 -0.73 -5.86 -28.42
CA GLU A 450 -1.89 -6.04 -29.29
C GLU A 450 -1.53 -5.80 -30.76
N PHE A 451 -2.01 -6.67 -31.64
CA PHE A 451 -1.86 -6.51 -33.08
C PHE A 451 -3.02 -7.13 -33.86
N ASN A 452 -3.12 -6.74 -35.13
CA ASN A 452 -4.11 -7.28 -36.05
C ASN A 452 -3.39 -8.16 -37.08
N ALA A 453 -3.67 -9.46 -37.03
CA ALA A 453 -3.32 -10.36 -38.12
C ALA A 453 -4.35 -10.23 -39.24
N LYS A 454 -3.93 -10.41 -40.49
CA LYS A 454 -4.80 -10.19 -41.65
C LYS A 454 -4.63 -11.28 -42.70
N LEU A 455 -5.74 -11.63 -43.35
CA LEU A 455 -5.78 -12.40 -44.59
C LEU A 455 -6.37 -11.50 -45.68
N GLU A 456 -5.78 -11.53 -46.87
CA GLU A 456 -6.22 -10.75 -48.02
C GLU A 456 -7.24 -11.55 -48.83
N TYR A 457 -8.34 -10.91 -49.23
CA TYR A 457 -9.38 -11.51 -50.05
C TYR A 457 -9.16 -11.17 -51.51
N ASN A 458 -8.83 -12.20 -52.31
CA ASN A 458 -8.76 -12.07 -53.75
C ASN A 458 -10.15 -12.24 -54.36
N LYS A 459 -10.75 -11.13 -54.79
CA LYS A 459 -12.10 -11.10 -55.39
C LYS A 459 -12.20 -11.91 -56.70
N SER A 460 -11.12 -11.96 -57.48
CA SER A 460 -11.08 -12.64 -58.78
C SER A 460 -11.07 -14.16 -58.62
N THR A 461 -10.28 -14.66 -57.66
CA THR A 461 -10.17 -16.11 -57.39
C THR A 461 -11.13 -16.59 -56.32
N LYS A 462 -11.81 -15.67 -55.61
CA LYS A 462 -12.64 -15.92 -54.44
C LYS A 462 -11.90 -16.78 -53.41
N LYS A 463 -10.71 -16.35 -53.00
CA LYS A 463 -9.90 -17.02 -51.98
C LYS A 463 -9.34 -16.02 -50.99
N PHE A 464 -9.09 -16.49 -49.77
CA PHE A 464 -8.25 -15.76 -48.82
C PHE A 464 -6.81 -16.24 -48.92
N ASP A 465 -5.89 -15.30 -49.05
CA ASP A 465 -4.45 -15.53 -49.11
C ASP A 465 -3.76 -14.88 -47.90
N SER A 466 -2.62 -15.44 -47.49
CA SER A 466 -1.78 -14.83 -46.46
C SER A 466 -1.16 -13.54 -46.98
N ILE A 467 -1.03 -12.53 -46.11
CA ILE A 467 -0.26 -11.33 -46.45
C ILE A 467 1.22 -11.71 -46.59
N ASN A 468 1.79 -11.44 -47.76
CA ASN A 468 3.20 -11.76 -48.06
C ASN A 468 4.17 -10.84 -47.32
N GLN A 469 3.77 -9.59 -47.03
CA GLN A 469 4.59 -8.60 -46.35
C GLN A 469 4.73 -8.91 -44.85
N ASP A 470 5.97 -8.93 -44.37
CA ASP A 470 6.26 -9.02 -42.95
C ASP A 470 5.90 -7.70 -42.23
N VAL A 471 5.19 -7.82 -41.11
CA VAL A 471 4.81 -6.67 -40.28
C VAL A 471 5.61 -6.71 -38.99
N ALA A 472 6.53 -5.76 -38.83
CA ALA A 472 7.39 -5.68 -37.65
C ALA A 472 6.62 -5.23 -36.39
N TYR A 473 7.04 -5.72 -35.22
CA TYR A 473 6.55 -5.21 -33.94
C TYR A 473 6.92 -3.74 -33.73
N ASN A 474 5.98 -2.94 -33.23
CA ASN A 474 6.20 -1.53 -32.93
C ASN A 474 6.84 -1.33 -31.54
N LEU A 475 8.17 -1.31 -31.51
CA LEU A 475 8.95 -1.10 -30.29
C LEU A 475 8.84 0.32 -29.70
N LYS A 476 8.20 1.29 -30.37
CA LYS A 476 7.93 2.61 -29.76
C LYS A 476 6.88 2.51 -28.65
N GLN A 477 5.92 1.59 -28.76
CA GLN A 477 4.90 1.38 -27.72
C GLN A 477 5.44 0.60 -26.51
N ASN A 478 6.46 -0.23 -26.74
CA ASN A 478 7.16 -1.04 -25.76
C ASN A 478 8.68 -0.86 -25.92
N PRO A 479 9.23 0.26 -25.42
CA PRO A 479 10.66 0.56 -25.54
C PRO A 479 11.50 -0.39 -24.69
N GLN A 480 12.70 -0.74 -25.18
CA GLN A 480 13.67 -1.56 -24.44
C GLN A 480 14.43 -0.79 -23.35
N LYS A 481 14.32 0.55 -23.36
CA LYS A 481 14.92 1.49 -22.41
C LYS A 481 14.16 2.81 -22.47
N ILE A 482 14.07 3.51 -21.35
CA ILE A 482 13.44 4.84 -21.30
C ILE A 482 14.50 5.93 -21.14
N ASN A 483 14.26 7.10 -21.72
CA ASN A 483 15.09 8.29 -21.50
C ASN A 483 14.53 9.08 -20.30
N VAL A 484 15.34 9.27 -19.26
CA VAL A 484 14.95 10.04 -18.07
C VAL A 484 15.38 11.50 -18.12
N THR A 485 15.80 12.03 -19.27
CA THR A 485 16.08 13.46 -19.42
C THR A 485 14.79 14.24 -19.60
N LYS A 486 14.58 15.29 -18.80
CA LYS A 486 13.49 16.25 -18.94
C LYS A 486 13.98 17.65 -18.52
N ASP A 487 13.58 18.69 -19.25
CA ASP A 487 13.88 20.10 -18.94
C ASP A 487 15.37 20.35 -18.67
N ASN A 488 16.24 19.82 -19.54
CA ASN A 488 17.70 19.87 -19.41
C ASN A 488 18.25 19.31 -18.08
N SER A 489 17.59 18.28 -17.54
CA SER A 489 18.00 17.58 -16.32
C SER A 489 17.73 16.08 -16.46
N ILE A 490 18.40 15.24 -15.67
CA ILE A 490 17.93 13.86 -15.42
C ILE A 490 16.88 13.93 -14.32
N THR A 491 15.65 13.52 -14.63
CA THR A 491 14.55 13.33 -13.68
C THR A 491 14.18 11.86 -13.68
N ALA A 492 14.88 11.08 -12.85
CA ALA A 492 14.72 9.64 -12.79
C ALA A 492 13.85 9.28 -11.59
N GLN A 493 12.86 8.41 -11.85
CA GLN A 493 11.93 7.96 -10.82
C GLN A 493 11.64 6.47 -11.01
N TYR A 494 11.59 5.76 -9.89
CA TYR A 494 11.06 4.40 -9.80
C TYR A 494 9.95 4.40 -8.74
N VAL A 495 8.84 3.72 -9.01
CA VAL A 495 7.65 3.73 -8.16
C VAL A 495 7.06 2.35 -7.97
N VAL A 496 6.42 2.14 -6.83
CA VAL A 496 5.47 1.04 -6.58
C VAL A 496 4.12 1.67 -6.24
N LYS A 497 3.11 1.43 -7.08
CA LYS A 497 1.71 1.83 -6.83
C LYS A 497 1.07 0.83 -5.89
N ILE A 498 0.69 1.29 -4.70
CA ILE A 498 0.11 0.44 -3.67
C ILE A 498 -1.41 0.58 -3.75
N SER A 499 -2.08 -0.37 -4.41
CA SER A 499 -3.52 -0.35 -4.62
C SER A 499 -4.14 -1.75 -4.66
N PRO A 500 -5.43 -1.94 -4.35
CA PRO A 500 -6.12 -3.18 -4.70
C PRO A 500 -6.23 -3.34 -6.23
N LEU A 501 -6.62 -4.53 -6.68
CA LEU A 501 -7.13 -4.80 -8.02
C LEU A 501 -8.65 -4.94 -7.99
N TYR A 502 -9.30 -4.75 -9.14
CA TYR A 502 -10.74 -4.93 -9.31
C TYR A 502 -11.04 -6.22 -10.09
N LEU A 503 -11.34 -7.30 -9.38
CA LEU A 503 -11.46 -8.65 -9.95
C LEU A 503 -12.84 -9.25 -9.72
N THR A 504 -13.30 -10.07 -10.66
CA THR A 504 -14.52 -10.86 -10.51
C THR A 504 -14.30 -11.96 -9.48
N LYS A 505 -15.08 -11.94 -8.41
CA LYS A 505 -15.03 -12.93 -7.32
C LYS A 505 -16.43 -13.39 -6.91
N LYS A 506 -16.49 -14.60 -6.34
CA LYS A 506 -17.65 -15.06 -5.57
C LYS A 506 -17.54 -14.46 -4.17
N VAL A 507 -18.53 -13.64 -3.79
CA VAL A 507 -18.60 -12.95 -2.49
C VAL A 507 -20.02 -13.03 -1.94
N LYS A 508 -20.20 -12.70 -0.67
CA LYS A 508 -21.53 -12.56 -0.07
C LYS A 508 -22.06 -11.14 -0.30
N ASP A 509 -23.33 -11.01 -0.69
CA ASP A 509 -24.03 -9.73 -0.71
C ASP A 509 -24.41 -9.28 0.72
N TYR A 510 -25.08 -8.13 0.83
CA TYR A 510 -25.48 -7.57 2.13
C TYR A 510 -26.51 -8.44 2.91
N ASN A 511 -27.20 -9.38 2.23
CA ASN A 511 -28.11 -10.33 2.85
C ASN A 511 -27.40 -11.66 3.19
N GLY A 512 -26.12 -11.81 2.87
CA GLY A 512 -25.35 -13.03 3.09
C GLY A 512 -25.45 -14.06 1.96
N LYS A 513 -26.09 -13.73 0.83
CA LYS A 513 -26.21 -14.61 -0.34
C LYS A 513 -24.96 -14.57 -1.20
N GLU A 514 -24.50 -15.72 -1.68
CA GLU A 514 -23.37 -15.78 -2.61
C GLU A 514 -23.74 -15.20 -3.98
N VAL A 515 -22.90 -14.29 -4.47
CA VAL A 515 -23.02 -13.62 -5.76
C VAL A 515 -21.65 -13.52 -6.44
N THR A 516 -21.62 -13.59 -7.76
CA THR A 516 -20.41 -13.33 -8.55
C THR A 516 -20.45 -11.87 -9.02
N LYS A 517 -19.54 -11.04 -8.52
CA LYS A 517 -19.40 -9.63 -8.93
C LYS A 517 -17.94 -9.20 -8.91
N GLN A 518 -17.64 -8.06 -9.53
CA GLN A 518 -16.33 -7.45 -9.42
C GLN A 518 -16.18 -6.72 -8.08
N VAL A 519 -15.06 -6.93 -7.40
CA VAL A 519 -14.74 -6.32 -6.11
C VAL A 519 -13.26 -5.93 -6.05
N LEU A 520 -12.97 -4.96 -5.18
CA LEU A 520 -11.62 -4.64 -4.76
C LEU A 520 -11.04 -5.82 -3.97
N THR A 521 -9.81 -6.20 -4.30
CA THR A 521 -9.12 -7.33 -3.69
C THR A 521 -7.60 -7.15 -3.78
N PHE A 522 -6.87 -7.74 -2.83
CA PHE A 522 -5.42 -7.85 -2.90
C PHE A 522 -4.93 -9.15 -3.55
N ASP A 523 -5.82 -10.10 -3.84
CA ASP A 523 -5.48 -11.25 -4.69
C ASP A 523 -4.82 -10.81 -5.99
N GLU A 524 -3.88 -11.63 -6.45
CA GLU A 524 -3.05 -11.36 -7.64
C GLU A 524 -2.16 -10.10 -7.55
N THR A 525 -1.99 -9.53 -6.35
CA THR A 525 -1.00 -8.46 -6.09
C THR A 525 0.19 -8.98 -5.28
N PRO A 526 1.35 -8.29 -5.29
CA PRO A 526 2.48 -8.58 -4.41
C PRO A 526 2.15 -8.51 -2.90
N TRP A 527 1.03 -7.87 -2.53
CA TRP A 527 0.56 -7.71 -1.16
C TRP A 527 -0.69 -8.54 -0.85
N ALA A 528 -0.88 -9.67 -1.54
CA ALA A 528 -1.95 -10.62 -1.22
C ALA A 528 -1.79 -11.26 0.17
N THR A 529 -0.57 -11.35 0.72
CA THR A 529 -0.31 -11.98 2.02
C THR A 529 -0.57 -11.01 3.18
N LYS A 530 -0.97 -11.57 4.34
CA LYS A 530 -1.20 -10.80 5.57
C LYS A 530 0.03 -10.02 6.02
N GLU A 531 1.21 -10.64 5.95
CA GLU A 531 2.48 -10.00 6.31
C GLU A 531 2.72 -8.73 5.48
N LYS A 532 2.46 -8.78 4.17
CA LYS A 532 2.64 -7.60 3.30
C LYS A 532 1.58 -6.54 3.55
N GLN A 533 0.34 -6.95 3.85
CA GLN A 533 -0.71 -6.02 4.27
C GLN A 533 -0.38 -5.33 5.61
N GLU A 534 0.30 -6.03 6.53
CA GLU A 534 0.77 -5.46 7.78
C GLU A 534 1.88 -4.42 7.56
N ILE A 535 2.83 -4.67 6.65
CA ILE A 535 3.85 -3.67 6.27
C ILE A 535 3.18 -2.41 5.70
N ILE A 536 2.22 -2.58 4.79
CA ILE A 536 1.47 -1.44 4.22
C ILE A 536 0.72 -0.68 5.32
N ALA A 537 -0.01 -1.40 6.18
CA ALA A 537 -0.78 -0.80 7.27
C ALA A 537 0.14 -0.05 8.25
N ASN A 538 1.28 -0.63 8.65
CA ASN A 538 2.23 -0.01 9.57
C ASN A 538 2.81 1.29 9.02
N ASN A 539 3.17 1.33 7.73
CA ASN A 539 3.58 2.57 7.08
C ASN A 539 2.47 3.63 7.10
N ILE A 540 1.24 3.24 6.73
CA ILE A 540 0.07 4.14 6.69
C ILE A 540 -0.26 4.73 8.06
N VAL A 541 -0.36 3.88 9.09
CA VAL A 541 -0.66 4.35 10.44
C VAL A 541 0.45 5.24 10.96
N THR A 542 1.72 4.92 10.70
CA THR A 542 2.83 5.75 11.19
C THR A 542 2.83 7.14 10.57
N ALA A 543 2.44 7.28 9.30
CA ALA A 543 2.33 8.57 8.64
C ALA A 543 1.09 9.37 9.08
N ASN A 544 -0.04 8.72 9.42
CA ASN A 544 -1.35 9.38 9.56
C ASN A 544 -2.14 8.99 10.83
N PHE A 545 -1.47 8.56 11.89
CA PHE A 545 -2.15 7.92 13.03
C PHE A 545 -3.20 8.81 13.70
N GLU A 546 -3.03 10.12 13.80
CA GLU A 546 -4.02 10.98 14.49
C GLU A 546 -5.39 10.96 13.79
N SER A 547 -5.42 11.06 12.46
CA SER A 547 -6.67 11.00 11.69
C SER A 547 -7.26 9.59 11.67
N LEU A 548 -6.40 8.59 11.48
CA LEU A 548 -6.80 7.19 11.46
C LEU A 548 -7.32 6.71 12.82
N TYR A 549 -6.75 7.19 13.92
CA TYR A 549 -7.19 6.89 15.27
C TYR A 549 -8.63 7.39 15.49
N LYS A 550 -8.95 8.62 15.09
CA LYS A 550 -10.33 9.15 15.17
C LYS A 550 -11.31 8.30 14.35
N THR A 551 -10.90 7.90 13.16
CA THR A 551 -11.69 7.02 12.29
C THR A 551 -11.91 5.65 12.94
N ALA A 552 -10.85 5.07 13.51
CA ALA A 552 -10.92 3.80 14.23
C ALA A 552 -11.84 3.89 15.45
N VAL A 553 -11.76 4.95 16.26
CA VAL A 553 -12.64 5.17 17.42
C VAL A 553 -14.09 5.31 16.99
N LYS A 554 -14.37 6.05 15.89
CA LYS A 554 -15.72 6.14 15.34
C LYS A 554 -16.27 4.76 14.95
N TYR A 555 -15.47 3.96 14.25
CA TYR A 555 -15.83 2.59 13.91
C TYR A 555 -16.07 1.72 15.16
N ILE A 556 -15.19 1.79 16.17
CA ILE A 556 -15.35 1.08 17.44
C ILE A 556 -16.64 1.49 18.17
N ASN A 557 -17.00 2.77 18.13
CA ASN A 557 -18.28 3.26 18.68
C ASN A 557 -19.49 2.68 17.92
N GLU A 558 -19.39 2.55 16.59
CA GLU A 558 -20.41 1.88 15.74
C GLU A 558 -20.55 0.38 16.08
N LEU A 559 -19.47 -0.27 16.53
CA LEU A 559 -19.50 -1.65 17.05
C LEU A 559 -20.19 -1.79 18.42
N GLY A 560 -20.59 -0.67 19.03
CA GLY A 560 -21.37 -0.66 20.27
C GLY A 560 -20.60 -0.29 21.53
N PHE A 561 -19.35 0.17 21.41
CA PHE A 561 -18.56 0.75 22.50
C PHE A 561 -18.92 2.22 22.70
N LYS A 562 -20.11 2.50 23.20
CA LYS A 562 -20.57 3.89 23.39
C LYS A 562 -20.15 4.42 24.75
N LEU A 563 -19.58 5.61 24.75
CA LEU A 563 -19.30 6.38 25.97
C LEU A 563 -20.63 6.83 26.60
N ASN A 564 -20.81 6.55 27.90
CA ASN A 564 -22.01 6.99 28.59
C ASN A 564 -21.89 8.45 29.03
N VAL A 565 -22.40 9.37 28.20
CA VAL A 565 -22.27 10.82 28.39
C VAL A 565 -22.84 11.29 29.74
N SER A 566 -23.97 10.72 30.19
CA SER A 566 -24.61 11.14 31.45
C SER A 566 -23.85 10.71 32.71
N GLU A 567 -22.96 9.72 32.60
CA GLU A 567 -22.16 9.18 33.71
C GLU A 567 -20.68 9.56 33.59
N THR A 568 -20.27 10.26 32.52
CA THR A 568 -18.88 10.65 32.28
C THR A 568 -18.60 12.01 32.89
N ASN A 569 -17.48 12.14 33.60
CA ASN A 569 -17.04 13.42 34.16
C ASN A 569 -16.90 14.50 33.06
N LYS A 570 -17.41 15.71 33.31
CA LYS A 570 -17.39 16.82 32.33
C LYS A 570 -15.99 17.10 31.78
N SER A 571 -14.96 17.15 32.62
CA SER A 571 -13.58 17.41 32.18
C SER A 571 -13.04 16.31 31.26
N VAL A 572 -13.45 15.07 31.50
CA VAL A 572 -13.09 13.93 30.63
C VAL A 572 -13.84 14.03 29.30
N TYR A 573 -15.14 14.32 29.35
CA TYR A 573 -15.94 14.53 28.15
C TYR A 573 -15.39 15.68 27.29
N ASP A 574 -15.01 16.79 27.90
CA ASP A 574 -14.42 17.95 27.21
C ASP A 574 -13.08 17.58 26.54
N ILE A 575 -12.22 16.79 27.22
CA ILE A 575 -10.99 16.26 26.61
C ILE A 575 -11.33 15.41 25.38
N LEU A 576 -12.25 14.46 25.49
CA LEU A 576 -12.61 13.57 24.39
C LEU A 576 -13.23 14.34 23.21
N LYS A 577 -14.02 15.39 23.50
CA LYS A 577 -14.60 16.27 22.49
C LYS A 577 -13.54 17.08 21.75
N VAL A 578 -12.56 17.65 22.47
CA VAL A 578 -11.43 18.37 21.86
C VAL A 578 -10.61 17.45 20.95
N GLU A 579 -10.44 16.18 21.34
CA GLU A 579 -9.77 15.19 20.50
C GLU A 579 -10.63 14.68 19.33
N GLY A 580 -11.93 15.00 19.30
CA GLY A 580 -12.86 14.55 18.26
C GLY A 580 -13.24 13.07 18.36
N LEU A 581 -13.32 12.54 19.58
CA LEU A 581 -13.65 11.14 19.87
C LEU A 581 -15.12 10.93 20.27
N VAL A 582 -15.86 12.01 20.52
CA VAL A 582 -17.29 12.04 20.88
C VAL A 582 -18.03 13.19 20.23
#